data_AF-A0A0S8H252-F1
#
_entry.id   AF-A0A0S8H252-F1
#
_cell.length_a   1.000
_cell.length_b   1.000
_cell.length_c   1.000
_cell.angle_alpha   90.00
_cell.angle_beta   90.00
_cell.angle_gamma   90.00
#
_symmetry.space_group_name_H-M   'P 1'
#
loop_
_entity.id
_entity.type
_entity.pdbx_description
1 polymer ?
#
loop_
_entity_poly.entity_id
_entity_poly.type
_entity_poly.pdbx_seq_one_letter_code
_entity_poly.pdbx_strand_id
1 'polypeptide(L)' 'MSCTTTQHELTRRRFLAYFAGLGLSSTLLPGVLWARLQEQEEPKISKEMLEDAERIAGLEFTDEERELLLRGVNGQDA' A
#
# COMPACT_ATOMS: atom_id res chain seq x y z
N MET A 1 28.33 11.33 -14.42
CA MET A 1 27.05 10.58 -14.42
C MET A 1 26.86 10.02 -13.03
N SER A 2 26.27 10.80 -12.13
CA SER A 2 26.03 10.39 -10.75
C SER A 2 24.53 10.51 -10.52
N CYS A 3 23.83 9.37 -10.53
CA CYS A 3 22.44 9.32 -10.12
C CYS A 3 22.38 9.55 -8.62
N THR A 4 22.02 10.77 -8.25
CA THR A 4 21.72 11.15 -6.88
C THR A 4 20.53 10.34 -6.39
N THR A 5 20.79 9.55 -5.37
CA THR A 5 19.86 8.98 -4.39
C THR A 5 18.63 9.88 -4.15
N THR A 6 17.44 9.45 -4.60
CA THR A 6 16.16 10.00 -4.10
C THR A 6 15.65 9.09 -2.98
N GLN A 7 15.87 9.54 -1.75
CA GLN A 7 15.40 8.92 -0.50
C GLN A 7 13.93 9.25 -0.18
N HIS A 8 13.07 9.48 -1.19
CA HIS A 8 11.71 10.00 -0.96
C HIS A 8 10.63 9.41 -1.87
N GLU A 9 10.75 8.15 -2.21
CA GLU A 9 9.81 7.51 -3.12
C GLU A 9 9.44 6.13 -2.58
N LEU A 10 8.23 6.00 -2.02
CA LEU A 10 7.43 4.80 -2.22
C LEU A 10 7.24 4.68 -3.75
N THR A 11 8.28 4.32 -4.52
CA THR A 11 8.19 4.33 -5.98
C THR A 11 7.15 3.29 -6.35
N ARG A 12 6.19 3.64 -7.22
CA ARG A 12 5.15 2.74 -7.81
C ARG A 12 5.63 1.31 -8.04
N ARG A 13 6.88 1.18 -8.47
CA ARG A 13 7.57 -0.08 -8.75
C ARG A 13 7.71 -0.98 -7.51
N ARG A 14 8.08 -0.42 -6.35
CA ARG A 14 8.26 -1.15 -5.08
C ARG A 14 6.91 -1.57 -4.50
N PHE A 15 5.92 -0.69 -4.59
CA PHE A 15 4.53 -0.99 -4.26
C PHE A 15 4.00 -2.15 -5.10
N LEU A 16 4.07 -2.06 -6.44
CA LEU A 16 3.63 -3.14 -7.33
C LEU A 16 4.45 -4.43 -7.16
N ALA A 17 5.74 -4.34 -6.86
CA ALA A 17 6.60 -5.52 -6.63
C ALA A 17 6.18 -6.30 -5.37
N TYR A 18 5.74 -5.61 -4.31
CA TYR A 18 5.21 -6.26 -3.11
C TYR A 18 3.96 -7.10 -3.44
N PHE A 19 2.98 -6.51 -4.14
CA PHE A 19 1.78 -7.23 -4.56
C PHE A 19 2.07 -8.32 -5.59
N ALA A 20 3.08 -8.15 -6.45
CA ALA A 20 3.51 -9.18 -7.38
C ALA A 20 4.15 -10.38 -6.65
N GLY A 21 4.95 -10.14 -5.60
CA GLY A 21 5.52 -11.19 -4.76
C GLY A 21 4.47 -12.02 -4.02
N LEU A 22 3.31 -11.43 -3.75
CA LEU A 22 2.16 -12.09 -3.13
C LEU A 22 1.21 -12.77 -4.15
N GLY A 23 1.52 -12.71 -5.44
CA GLY A 23 0.65 -13.28 -6.50
C GLY A 23 -0.62 -12.48 -6.78
N LEU A 24 -0.71 -11.25 -6.26
CA LEU A 24 -1.88 -10.35 -6.40
C LEU A 24 -1.78 -9.41 -7.59
N SER A 25 -0.77 -9.58 -8.44
CA SER A 25 -0.54 -8.75 -9.64
C SER A 25 -1.65 -8.84 -10.69
N SER A 26 -2.48 -9.89 -10.66
CA SER A 26 -3.64 -10.05 -11.54
C SER A 26 -4.91 -9.36 -11.03
N THR A 27 -4.87 -8.80 -9.83
CA THR A 27 -6.02 -8.15 -9.20
C THR A 27 -6.01 -6.64 -9.47
N LEU A 28 -7.18 -5.99 -9.40
CA LEU A 28 -7.28 -4.53 -9.53
C LEU A 28 -6.81 -3.78 -8.28
N LEU A 29 -6.61 -4.50 -7.17
CA LEU A 29 -6.28 -3.95 -5.86
C LEU A 29 -5.01 -3.08 -5.86
N PRO A 30 -3.88 -3.50 -6.46
CA PRO A 30 -2.67 -2.67 -6.49
C PRO A 30 -2.85 -1.41 -7.34
N GLY A 31 -3.68 -1.46 -8.39
CA GLY A 31 -3.94 -0.32 -9.26
C GLY A 31 -4.80 0.75 -8.58
N VAL A 32 -5.88 0.33 -7.91
CA VAL A 32 -6.82 1.23 -7.23
C VAL A 32 -6.17 1.87 -6.00
N LEU A 33 -5.45 1.09 -5.19
CA LEU A 33 -4.76 1.63 -4.01
C LEU A 33 -3.69 2.65 -4.40
N TRP A 34 -2.93 2.37 -5.47
CA TRP A 34 -1.93 3.30 -5.99
C TRP A 34 -2.55 4.61 -6.48
N ALA A 35 -3.71 4.55 -7.14
CA ALA A 35 -4.42 5.75 -7.57
C ALA A 35 -4.87 6.62 -6.38
N ARG A 36 -5.39 6.00 -5.32
CA ARG A 36 -5.78 6.70 -4.08
C ARG A 36 -4.60 7.24 -3.29
N LEU A 37 -3.46 6.54 -3.33
CA LEU A 37 -2.22 7.01 -2.70
C LEU A 37 -1.66 8.25 -3.42
N GLN A 38 -1.85 8.35 -4.73
CA GLN A 38 -1.45 9.52 -5.52
C GLN A 38 -2.34 10.75 -5.27
N GLU A 39 -3.55 10.57 -4.77
CA GLU A 39 -4.48 11.65 -4.44
C GLU A 39 -4.19 12.27 -3.06
N GLN A 40 -3.26 11.72 -2.28
CA GLN A 40 -2.91 12.21 -0.95
C GLN A 40 -1.54 12.88 -0.91
N GLU A 41 -1.48 14.04 -0.26
CA GLU A 41 -0.24 14.80 -0.05
C GLU A 41 0.73 14.09 0.91
N GLU A 42 0.22 13.24 1.81
CA GLU A 42 0.99 12.28 2.58
C GLU A 42 0.60 10.85 2.17
N PRO A 43 1.51 10.05 1.58
CA PRO A 43 1.23 8.69 1.17
C PRO A 43 1.22 7.74 2.40
N LYS A 44 0.29 7.99 3.33
CA LYS A 44 -0.01 7.11 4.46
C LYS A 44 -1.40 6.52 4.27
N ILE A 45 -1.48 5.20 4.31
CA ILE A 45 -2.75 4.49 4.35
C ILE A 45 -3.30 4.62 5.78
N SER A 46 -4.51 5.15 5.91
CA SER A 46 -5.24 5.23 7.18
C SER A 46 -6.07 3.96 7.42
N LYS A 47 -6.49 3.74 8.67
CA LYS A 47 -7.36 2.62 9.05
C LYS A 47 -8.68 2.65 8.27
N GLU A 48 -9.27 3.82 8.10
CA GLU A 48 -10.51 4.02 7.35
C GLU A 48 -10.37 3.60 5.87
N MET A 49 -9.25 3.94 5.24
CA MET A 49 -8.98 3.49 3.87
C MET A 49 -8.81 1.97 3.76
N LEU A 50 -8.25 1.34 4.79
CA LEU A 50 -8.10 -0.11 4.86
C LEU A 50 -9.48 -0.79 5.01
N GLU A 51 -10.34 -0.26 5.88
CA GLU A 51 -11.72 -0.73 6.05
C GLU A 51 -12.57 -0.55 4.78
N ASP A 52 -12.37 0.55 4.05
CA ASP A 52 -12.99 0.74 2.74
C ASP A 52 -12.52 -0.30 1.72
N ALA A 53 -11.22 -0.56 1.67
CA ALA A 53 -10.64 -1.55 0.76
C ALA A 53 -11.11 -2.98 1.09
N GLU A 54 -11.21 -3.32 2.36
CA GLU A 54 -11.76 -4.60 2.86
C GLU A 54 -13.17 -4.84 2.35
N ARG A 55 -14.06 -3.85 2.54
CA ARG A 55 -15.46 -3.94 2.14
C ARG A 55 -15.62 -4.09 0.62
N ILE A 56 -14.83 -3.34 -0.15
CA ILE A 56 -14.83 -3.44 -1.61
C ILE A 56 -14.31 -4.81 -2.07
N ALA A 57 -13.33 -5.37 -1.36
CA ALA A 57 -12.77 -6.69 -1.63
C ALA A 57 -13.64 -7.85 -1.11
N GLY A 58 -14.67 -7.57 -0.30
CA GLY A 58 -15.47 -8.59 0.37
C GLY A 58 -14.68 -9.37 1.43
N LEU A 59 -13.70 -8.72 2.06
CA LEU A 59 -12.88 -9.27 3.13
C LEU A 59 -13.25 -8.61 4.46
N GLU A 60 -13.01 -9.31 5.56
CA GLU A 60 -13.10 -8.75 6.91
C GLU A 60 -11.81 -9.10 7.65
N PHE A 61 -11.07 -8.08 8.09
CA PHE A 61 -9.93 -8.24 8.97
C PHE A 61 -10.30 -7.87 10.41
N THR A 62 -9.63 -8.49 11.37
CA THR A 62 -9.67 -8.07 12.78
C THR A 62 -8.85 -6.80 12.98
N ASP A 63 -9.08 -6.08 14.08
CA ASP A 63 -8.34 -4.85 14.36
C ASP A 63 -6.82 -5.08 14.51
N GLU A 64 -6.39 -6.21 15.07
CA GLU A 64 -4.97 -6.59 15.14
C GLU A 64 -4.36 -6.83 13.75
N GLU A 65 -5.09 -7.49 12.85
CA GLU A 65 -4.66 -7.70 11.46
C GLU A 65 -4.57 -6.38 10.70
N ARG A 66 -5.52 -5.47 10.92
CA ARG A 66 -5.49 -4.12 10.35
C ARG A 66 -4.26 -3.35 10.81
N GLU A 67 -3.92 -3.41 12.09
CA GLU A 67 -2.71 -2.75 12.62
C GLU A 67 -1.41 -3.34 12.06
N LEU A 68 -1.35 -4.67 11.85
CA LEU A 68 -0.22 -5.32 11.19
C LEU A 68 -0.09 -4.86 9.72
N LEU A 69 -1.21 -4.84 8.99
CA LEU A 69 -1.25 -4.37 7.61
C LEU A 69 -0.85 -2.90 7.51
N LEU A 70 -1.38 -2.03 8.36
CA LEU A 70 -1.04 -0.60 8.40
C LEU A 70 0.45 -0.37 8.67
N ARG A 71 1.06 -1.14 9.56
CA ARG A 71 2.51 -1.05 9.83
C ARG A 71 3.34 -1.43 8.61
N GLY A 72 3.01 -2.56 7.97
CA GLY A 72 3.73 -3.04 6.78
C GLY A 72 3.54 -2.14 5.56
N VAL A 73 2.33 -1.63 5.34
CA VAL A 73 2.01 -0.78 4.17
C VAL A 73 2.60 0.62 4.29
N ASN A 74 2.65 1.18 5.51
CA ASN A 74 3.25 2.49 5.77
C ASN A 74 4.77 2.41 6.02
N GLY A 75 5.36 1.21 6.01
CA GLY A 75 6.79 1.01 6.16
C GLY A 75 7.34 1.42 7.53
N GLN A 76 6.59 1.19 8.61
CA GLN A 76 7.07 1.43 9.98
C GLN A 76 7.91 0.27 10.56
N ASP A 77 8.29 -0.69 9.72
CA ASP A 77 9.33 -1.66 10.03
C ASP A 77 10.70 -1.00 9.81
N ALA A 78 11.54 -1.06 10.85
CA ALA A 78 12.84 -0.39 11.01
C ALA A 78 13.83 -0.49 9.84
#